data_AF-A0A915AYN3-F1
#
_entry.id   AF-A0A915AYN3-F1
#
_cell.length_a   1.000
_cell.length_b   1.000
_cell.length_c   1.000
_cell.angle_alpha   90.00
_cell.angle_beta   90.00
_cell.angle_gamma   90.00
#
_symmetry.space_group_name_H-M   'P 1'
#
loop_
_entity.id
_entity.type
_entity.pdbx_description
1 polymer ?
#
loop_
_entity_poly.entity_id
_entity_poly.type
_entity_poly.pdbx_seq_one_letter_code
_entity_poly.pdbx_strand_id
1 'polypeptide(L)'
;MLEVMGRELLELGKARNQKLRKLAEKNGASEANIQKSNGCLDEAIEKLAIALDRLAESQKEFESMEGADHDEDRNFLRVHGIDVDKQHVNDKEDMMQPSEAVIGGQEERGEEKGNHPPTGRSRTDVRCRNNSLAKVLLEQVKSKDFARIPPTTRARLDLSSFNEMIVALNEAITEKMALLKKPSQQLRKEEREVVYVWRSQATLPELRNKVFVEDGEFRRQLRAKQKMAWTKAGIPCLRALKMIEEIRVERSLYIVPIGKRSNVFEGDY
;
A
#
# COMPACT_ATOMS: atom_id res chain seq x y z
N MET A 1 -0.52 22.68 -0.10
CA MET A 1 0.34 23.03 -1.26
C MET A 1 -0.47 23.06 -2.58
N LEU A 2 -1.23 22.01 -2.90
CA LEU A 2 -2.08 21.97 -4.11
C LEU A 2 -3.17 23.05 -4.14
N GLU A 3 -3.80 23.36 -3.00
CA GLU A 3 -4.83 24.41 -2.92
C GLU A 3 -4.25 25.81 -3.21
N VAL A 4 -3.07 26.11 -2.67
CA VAL A 4 -2.37 27.40 -2.87
C VAL A 4 -2.01 27.60 -4.35
N MET A 5 -1.38 26.60 -4.97
CA MET A 5 -1.05 26.65 -6.40
C MET A 5 -2.31 26.73 -7.28
N GLY A 6 -3.38 26.04 -6.89
CA GLY A 6 -4.67 26.10 -7.59
C GLY A 6 -5.29 27.49 -7.58
N ARG A 7 -5.31 28.15 -6.42
CA ARG A 7 -5.80 29.53 -6.27
C ARG A 7 -4.92 30.53 -7.04
N GLU A 8 -3.60 30.38 -7.01
CA GLU A 8 -2.67 31.22 -7.79
C GLU A 8 -2.91 31.10 -9.31
N LEU A 9 -3.11 29.87 -9.81
CA LEU A 9 -3.43 29.62 -11.22
C LEU A 9 -4.79 30.21 -11.61
N LEU A 10 -5.79 30.14 -10.73
CA LEU A 10 -7.10 30.75 -10.94
C LEU A 10 -7.00 32.27 -11.07
N GLU A 11 -6.26 32.92 -10.16
CA GLU A 11 -6.08 34.37 -10.18
C GLU A 11 -5.27 34.83 -11.41
N LEU A 12 -4.23 34.07 -11.79
CA LEU A 12 -3.47 34.33 -13.00
C LEU A 12 -4.35 34.18 -14.27
N GLY A 13 -5.23 33.19 -14.29
CA GLY A 13 -6.21 32.96 -15.35
C GLY A 13 -7.20 34.13 -15.49
N LYS A 14 -7.79 34.57 -14.37
CA LYS A 14 -8.69 35.74 -14.32
C LYS A 14 -8.00 37.01 -14.80
N ALA A 15 -6.79 37.29 -14.29
CA ALA A 15 -6.02 38.48 -14.65
C ALA A 15 -5.67 38.50 -16.15
N ARG A 16 -5.28 37.35 -16.71
CA ARG A 16 -4.98 37.21 -18.14
C ARG A 16 -6.23 37.42 -19.00
N ASN A 17 -7.37 36.84 -18.62
CA ASN A 17 -8.61 37.00 -19.36
C ASN A 17 -9.12 38.46 -19.30
N GLN A 18 -9.04 39.11 -18.14
CA GLN A 18 -9.39 40.53 -18.01
C GLN A 18 -8.50 41.43 -18.87
N LYS A 19 -7.21 41.10 -19.00
CA LYS A 19 -6.29 41.82 -19.90
C LYS A 19 -6.67 41.65 -21.37
N LEU A 20 -7.11 40.44 -21.77
CA LEU A 20 -7.59 40.17 -23.13
C LEU A 20 -8.89 40.93 -23.45
N ARG A 21 -9.84 40.97 -22.50
CA ARG A 21 -11.08 41.76 -22.64
C ARG A 21 -10.77 43.25 -22.85
N LYS A 22 -9.94 43.85 -21.99
CA LYS A 22 -9.50 45.26 -22.13
C LYS A 22 -8.79 45.55 -23.45
N LEU A 23 -7.98 44.60 -23.95
CA LEU A 23 -7.30 44.75 -25.24
C LEU A 23 -8.30 44.73 -26.40
N ALA A 24 -9.29 43.84 -26.35
CA ALA A 24 -10.31 43.71 -27.38
C ALA A 24 -11.24 44.95 -27.41
N GLU A 25 -11.64 45.46 -26.24
CA GLU A 25 -12.37 46.73 -26.11
C GLU A 25 -11.58 47.89 -26.72
N LYS A 26 -10.28 48.00 -26.40
CA LYS A 26 -9.41 49.05 -26.94
C LYS A 26 -9.24 48.98 -28.47
N ASN A 27 -9.37 47.77 -29.04
CA ASN A 27 -9.33 47.54 -30.49
C ASN A 27 -10.71 47.69 -31.16
N GLY A 28 -11.74 48.15 -30.43
CA GLY A 28 -13.07 48.41 -30.97
C GLY A 28 -13.91 47.15 -31.20
N ALA A 29 -13.56 46.02 -30.58
CA ALA A 29 -14.40 44.83 -30.64
C ALA A 29 -15.71 45.06 -29.88
N SER A 30 -16.83 44.61 -30.46
CA SER A 30 -18.12 44.61 -29.76
C SER A 30 -18.13 43.59 -28.63
N GLU A 31 -18.87 43.87 -27.56
CA GLU A 31 -19.02 42.97 -26.41
C GLU A 31 -19.46 41.56 -26.83
N ALA A 32 -20.34 41.45 -27.83
CA ALA A 32 -20.78 40.17 -28.37
C ALA A 32 -19.64 39.34 -28.99
N ASN A 33 -18.67 40.00 -29.64
CA ASN A 33 -17.49 39.33 -30.20
C ASN A 33 -16.50 38.94 -29.09
N ILE A 34 -16.32 39.78 -28.07
CA ILE A 34 -15.48 39.50 -26.91
C ILE A 34 -16.03 38.30 -26.14
N GLN A 35 -17.33 38.28 -25.89
CA GLN A 35 -18.01 37.18 -25.20
C GLN A 35 -17.94 35.89 -26.03
N LYS A 36 -18.02 35.96 -27.36
CA LYS A 36 -17.87 34.79 -28.23
C LYS A 36 -16.44 34.24 -28.26
N SER A 37 -15.41 35.10 -28.22
CA SER A 37 -14.01 34.66 -28.23
C SER A 37 -13.52 34.19 -26.86
N ASN A 38 -13.97 34.85 -25.79
CA ASN A 38 -13.49 34.62 -24.42
C ASN A 38 -14.47 33.78 -23.58
N GLY A 39 -15.69 33.53 -24.04
CA GLY A 39 -16.69 32.76 -23.28
C GLY A 39 -16.22 31.36 -22.90
N CYS A 40 -15.46 30.69 -23.78
CA CYS A 40 -14.85 29.39 -23.45
C CYS A 40 -13.79 29.50 -22.33
N LEU A 41 -13.07 30.63 -22.26
CA LEU A 41 -12.10 30.90 -21.19
C LEU A 41 -12.80 31.25 -19.88
N ASP A 42 -13.89 32.03 -19.93
CA ASP A 42 -14.71 32.32 -18.75
C ASP A 42 -15.32 31.05 -18.16
N GLU A 43 -15.87 30.18 -19.00
CA GLU A 43 -16.42 28.89 -18.58
C GLU A 43 -15.34 27.96 -17.99
N ALA A 44 -14.12 27.98 -18.55
CA ALA A 44 -13.00 27.21 -18.01
C ALA A 44 -12.52 27.74 -16.65
N ILE A 45 -12.46 29.06 -16.46
CA ILE A 45 -12.12 29.70 -15.20
C ILE A 45 -13.17 29.39 -14.13
N GLU A 46 -14.45 29.42 -14.49
CA GLU A 46 -15.56 29.10 -13.60
C GLU A 46 -15.52 27.62 -13.18
N LYS A 47 -15.31 26.70 -14.12
CA LYS A 47 -15.13 25.27 -13.82
C LYS A 47 -13.94 25.01 -12.90
N LEU A 48 -12.82 25.73 -13.09
CA LEU A 48 -11.64 25.62 -12.23
C LEU A 48 -11.95 26.09 -10.80
N ALA A 49 -12.70 27.20 -10.65
CA ALA A 49 -13.11 27.69 -9.34
C ALA A 49 -13.98 26.67 -8.59
N ILE A 50 -15.00 26.12 -9.26
CA ILE A 50 -15.88 25.09 -8.69
C ILE A 50 -15.08 23.85 -8.27
N ALA A 51 -14.10 23.42 -9.08
CA ALA A 51 -13.27 22.27 -8.76
C ALA A 51 -12.39 22.50 -7.52
N LEU A 52 -11.85 23.72 -7.33
CA LEU A 52 -11.06 24.08 -6.17
C LEU A 52 -11.91 24.13 -4.89
N ASP A 53 -13.12 24.66 -4.96
CA ASP A 53 -14.03 24.69 -3.82
C ASP A 53 -14.43 23.27 -3.37
N ARG A 54 -14.78 22.40 -4.33
CA ARG A 54 -15.05 20.98 -4.04
C ARG A 54 -13.86 20.24 -3.44
N LEU A 55 -12.64 20.59 -3.87
CA LEU A 55 -11.42 20.00 -3.34
C LEU A 55 -11.16 20.45 -1.91
N ALA A 56 -11.43 21.72 -1.59
CA ALA A 56 -11.35 22.24 -0.22
C ALA A 56 -12.40 21.60 0.70
N GLU A 57 -13.64 21.42 0.22
CA GLU A 57 -14.69 20.69 0.94
C GLU A 57 -14.27 19.24 1.21
N SER A 58 -13.79 18.54 0.19
CA SER A 58 -13.30 17.16 0.32
C SER A 58 -12.11 17.05 1.28
N GLN A 59 -11.21 18.04 1.29
CA GLN A 59 -10.08 18.07 2.22
C GLN A 59 -10.56 18.29 3.66
N LYS A 60 -11.54 19.16 3.88
CA LYS A 60 -12.15 19.38 5.19
C LYS A 60 -12.89 18.14 5.70
N GLU A 61 -13.60 17.43 4.81
CA GLU A 61 -14.22 16.14 5.13
C GLU A 61 -13.16 15.09 5.49
N PHE A 62 -12.04 15.05 4.77
CA PHE A 62 -10.92 14.15 5.06
C PHE A 62 -10.31 14.46 6.44
N GLU A 63 -9.97 15.72 6.72
CA GLU A 63 -9.43 16.15 8.02
C GLU A 63 -10.40 15.88 9.19
N SER A 64 -11.71 16.00 8.95
CA SER A 64 -12.74 15.65 9.94
C SER A 64 -12.84 14.14 10.20
N MET A 65 -12.55 13.30 9.21
CA MET A 65 -12.46 11.84 9.37
C MET A 65 -11.13 11.43 10.02
N GLU A 66 -10.07 12.20 9.79
CA GLU A 66 -8.71 11.97 10.32
C GLU A 66 -8.64 12.20 11.85
N GLY A 67 -9.53 13.01 12.42
CA GLY A 67 -9.53 13.36 13.86
C GLY A 67 -10.16 12.34 14.81
N ALA A 68 -10.97 11.38 14.34
CA ALA A 68 -11.77 10.53 15.24
C ALA A 68 -11.29 9.07 15.36
N ASP A 69 -10.50 8.57 14.39
CA ASP A 69 -10.21 7.12 14.26
C ASP A 69 -8.71 6.79 14.29
N HIS A 70 -7.84 7.81 14.28
CA HIS A 70 -6.40 7.59 14.16
C HIS A 70 -5.65 7.43 15.48
N ASP A 71 -6.20 7.82 16.62
CA ASP A 71 -5.49 7.61 17.89
C ASP A 71 -5.42 6.12 18.24
N GLU A 72 -6.46 5.34 17.96
CA GLU A 72 -6.43 3.88 18.17
C GLU A 72 -5.53 3.17 17.16
N ASP A 73 -5.61 3.52 15.87
CA ASP A 73 -4.77 2.96 14.82
C ASP A 73 -3.28 3.36 14.99
N ARG A 74 -2.99 4.60 15.41
CA ARG A 74 -1.63 5.06 15.75
C ARG A 74 -1.11 4.35 16.99
N ASN A 75 -1.95 4.15 18.01
CA ASN A 75 -1.53 3.43 19.22
C ASN A 75 -1.28 1.95 18.90
N PHE A 76 -2.06 1.32 18.04
CA PHE A 76 -1.81 -0.04 17.52
C PHE A 76 -0.47 -0.12 16.79
N LEU A 77 -0.20 0.80 15.85
CA LEU A 77 1.07 0.84 15.13
C LEU A 77 2.26 1.06 16.06
N ARG A 78 2.12 1.94 17.06
CA ARG A 78 3.14 2.21 18.08
C ARG A 78 3.40 1.00 18.99
N VAL A 79 2.36 0.29 19.43
CA VAL A 79 2.47 -0.99 20.16
C VAL A 79 3.21 -2.05 19.34
N HIS A 80 3.06 -2.01 18.01
CA HIS A 80 3.74 -2.90 17.07
C HIS A 80 5.08 -2.36 16.54
N GLY A 81 5.60 -1.26 17.09
CA GLY A 81 6.94 -0.75 16.81
C GLY A 81 7.06 0.07 15.52
N ILE A 82 5.94 0.57 14.99
CA ILE A 82 5.89 1.48 13.85
C ILE A 82 5.62 2.88 14.40
N ASP A 83 6.66 3.70 14.39
CA ASP A 83 6.61 5.09 14.87
C ASP A 83 6.34 6.02 13.68
N VAL A 84 5.11 6.53 13.59
CA VAL A 84 4.65 7.39 12.48
C VAL A 84 5.13 8.85 12.67
N ASP A 85 5.56 9.22 13.88
CA ASP A 85 5.90 10.61 14.24
C ASP A 85 7.34 11.02 13.88
N LYS A 86 8.15 10.11 13.32
CA LYS A 86 9.56 10.41 12.94
C LYS A 86 9.75 10.99 11.54
N GLN A 87 8.67 11.19 10.77
CA GLN A 87 8.72 11.88 9.49
C GLN A 87 8.26 13.33 9.61
N HIS A 88 8.93 14.09 10.46
CA HIS A 88 9.06 15.52 10.24
C HIS A 88 10.34 16.01 10.88
N VAL A 89 11.02 16.92 10.19
CA VAL A 89 12.25 17.64 10.57
C VAL A 89 13.56 16.98 10.10
N ASN A 90 13.86 17.12 8.81
CA ASN A 90 15.00 17.93 8.36
C ASN A 90 15.07 17.98 6.82
N ASP A 91 14.29 18.88 6.23
CA ASP A 91 14.69 19.54 4.98
C ASP A 91 15.29 20.89 5.38
N LYS A 92 16.62 20.98 5.40
CA LYS A 92 17.33 22.23 5.11
C LYS A 92 18.62 21.91 4.36
N GLU A 93 18.62 22.38 3.12
CA GLU A 93 19.75 23.04 2.48
C GLU A 93 21.05 22.23 2.40
N ASP A 94 21.33 21.67 1.22
CA ASP A 94 22.49 22.20 0.50
C ASP A 94 22.37 22.03 -1.02
N MET A 95 22.36 23.17 -1.70
CA MET A 95 22.54 23.31 -3.13
C MET A 95 24.04 23.44 -3.37
N MET A 96 24.68 22.48 -4.03
CA MET A 96 25.79 22.81 -4.91
C MET A 96 26.07 21.74 -5.96
N GLN A 97 26.43 22.27 -7.12
CA GLN A 97 26.57 21.68 -8.44
C GLN A 97 27.94 20.95 -8.62
N PRO A 98 28.26 20.43 -9.82
CA PRO A 98 28.98 19.18 -10.03
C PRO A 98 30.51 19.33 -10.12
N SER A 99 31.22 18.21 -9.99
CA SER A 99 32.59 18.08 -10.52
C SER A 99 32.86 16.68 -11.05
N GLU A 100 33.14 16.61 -12.35
CA GLU A 100 33.83 15.50 -13.03
C GLU A 100 35.31 15.46 -12.60
N ALA A 101 35.86 14.25 -12.40
CA ALA A 101 37.24 13.85 -12.79
C ALA A 101 37.48 12.37 -12.36
N VAL A 102 37.60 11.43 -13.31
CA VAL A 102 38.87 10.81 -13.79
C VAL A 102 39.53 9.80 -12.82
N ILE A 103 39.34 8.50 -13.16
CA ILE A 103 40.32 7.41 -13.37
C ILE A 103 41.53 7.26 -12.42
N GLY A 104 41.58 6.11 -11.72
CA GLY A 104 42.71 5.16 -11.77
C GLY A 104 43.66 5.06 -10.56
N GLY A 105 43.87 3.83 -10.04
CA GLY A 105 45.12 3.44 -9.38
C GLY A 105 45.04 2.54 -8.12
N GLN A 106 45.49 1.29 -8.28
CA GLN A 106 45.99 0.29 -7.30
C GLN A 106 46.97 0.86 -6.23
N GLU A 107 47.34 0.27 -5.08
CA GLU A 107 47.56 -1.12 -4.63
C GLU A 107 47.89 -1.17 -3.10
N GLU A 108 47.67 -2.34 -2.44
CA GLU A 108 48.43 -3.00 -1.33
C GLU A 108 48.78 -2.25 0.00
N ARG A 109 49.04 -2.85 1.17
CA ARG A 109 48.77 -4.11 1.93
C ARG A 109 49.46 -3.88 3.31
N GLY A 110 48.98 -4.43 4.43
CA GLY A 110 49.75 -4.44 5.69
C GLY A 110 48.96 -4.72 6.98
N GLU A 111 49.13 -5.91 7.53
CA GLU A 111 48.64 -6.38 8.84
C GLU A 111 49.60 -6.00 9.97
N GLU A 112 49.11 -5.73 11.19
CA GLU A 112 49.63 -6.32 12.45
C GLU A 112 48.73 -6.04 13.68
N LYS A 113 48.77 -6.97 14.65
CA LYS A 113 47.88 -7.14 15.82
C LYS A 113 48.40 -6.45 17.10
N GLY A 114 47.49 -6.03 17.99
CA GLY A 114 47.75 -5.74 19.41
C GLY A 114 46.47 -5.48 20.24
N ASN A 115 46.35 -6.10 21.42
CA ASN A 115 45.13 -6.33 22.23
C ASN A 115 44.68 -5.18 23.19
N HIS A 116 43.37 -4.85 23.18
CA HIS A 116 42.33 -4.52 24.23
C HIS A 116 42.64 -3.91 25.64
N PRO A 117 41.62 -3.40 26.40
CA PRO A 117 40.44 -2.51 26.17
C PRO A 117 40.29 -1.45 27.34
N PRO A 118 39.12 -0.86 27.75
CA PRO A 118 37.79 -0.65 27.14
C PRO A 118 37.29 0.83 27.20
N THR A 119 36.31 1.21 26.39
CA THR A 119 35.25 2.15 26.84
C THR A 119 34.03 2.00 25.97
N GLY A 120 32.90 1.75 26.64
CA GLY A 120 31.68 1.25 26.04
C GLY A 120 30.99 2.26 25.14
N ARG A 121 30.55 1.76 23.99
CA ARG A 121 29.29 2.19 23.40
C ARG A 121 28.47 0.94 23.14
N SER A 122 27.56 0.70 24.08
CA SER A 122 26.56 -0.33 24.04
C SER A 122 25.93 -0.38 22.65
N ARG A 123 26.13 -1.52 21.99
CA ARG A 123 25.27 -1.99 20.92
C ARG A 123 23.85 -2.03 21.50
N THR A 124 23.03 -1.05 21.15
CA THR A 124 21.61 -1.34 21.02
C THR A 124 21.46 -2.13 19.74
N ASP A 125 21.70 -3.45 19.85
CA ASP A 125 21.08 -4.43 18.97
C ASP A 125 19.57 -4.17 19.08
N VAL A 126 19.06 -3.36 18.14
CA VAL A 126 17.64 -3.33 17.84
C VAL A 126 17.35 -4.69 17.23
N ARG A 127 17.10 -5.64 18.11
CA ARG A 127 16.55 -6.95 17.81
C ARG A 127 15.26 -6.68 17.04
N CYS A 128 15.35 -6.73 15.71
CA CYS A 128 14.19 -6.70 14.83
C CYS A 128 13.21 -7.74 15.36
N ARG A 129 12.10 -7.27 15.96
CA ARG A 129 10.99 -8.13 16.35
C ARG A 129 10.45 -8.74 15.05
N ASN A 130 10.87 -9.96 14.74
CA ASN A 130 10.36 -10.78 13.61
C ASN A 130 8.88 -11.22 13.79
N ASN A 131 8.08 -10.45 14.52
CA ASN A 131 6.74 -10.83 14.95
C ASN A 131 5.67 -10.03 14.21
N SER A 132 5.46 -10.29 12.91
CA SER A 132 4.15 -9.99 12.30
C SER A 132 3.78 -10.83 11.08
N LEU A 133 4.74 -11.32 10.28
CA LEU A 133 4.44 -12.14 9.10
C LEU A 133 4.13 -13.60 9.43
N ALA A 134 4.90 -14.21 10.33
CA ALA A 134 4.71 -15.61 10.70
C ALA A 134 3.34 -15.92 11.33
N LYS A 135 2.68 -14.90 11.91
CA LYS A 135 1.32 -15.04 12.46
C LYS A 135 0.23 -15.09 11.38
N VAL A 136 0.53 -14.62 10.17
CA VAL A 136 -0.44 -14.52 9.06
C VAL A 136 -0.28 -15.69 8.08
N LEU A 137 0.92 -16.25 7.96
CA LEU A 137 1.18 -17.36 7.04
C LEU A 137 0.49 -18.65 7.50
N LEU A 138 0.01 -19.42 6.53
CA LEU A 138 -0.63 -20.70 6.74
C LEU A 138 0.42 -21.79 6.96
N GLU A 139 0.29 -22.56 8.03
CA GLU A 139 1.10 -23.76 8.23
C GLU A 139 0.74 -24.83 7.20
N GLN A 140 1.73 -25.58 6.73
CA GLN A 140 1.45 -26.76 5.93
C GLN A 140 0.67 -27.79 6.75
N VAL A 141 -0.23 -28.48 6.07
CA VAL A 141 -1.14 -29.43 6.69
C VAL A 141 -0.44 -30.77 6.85
N LYS A 142 -0.54 -31.36 8.05
CA LYS A 142 -0.01 -32.70 8.34
C LYS A 142 -0.99 -33.75 7.84
N SER A 143 -0.47 -34.95 7.54
CA SER A 143 -1.29 -36.09 7.06
C SER A 143 -2.50 -36.38 7.96
N LYS A 144 -2.33 -36.28 9.29
CA LYS A 144 -3.43 -36.47 10.26
C LYS A 144 -4.55 -35.45 10.11
N ASP A 145 -4.22 -34.18 9.89
CA ASP A 145 -5.21 -33.10 9.75
C ASP A 145 -5.91 -33.18 8.39
N PHE A 146 -5.16 -33.52 7.34
CA PHE A 146 -5.73 -33.74 6.01
C PHE A 146 -6.70 -34.92 5.96
N ALA A 147 -6.40 -36.00 6.69
CA ALA A 147 -7.28 -37.16 6.78
C ALA A 147 -8.62 -36.85 7.47
N ARG A 148 -8.70 -35.80 8.31
CA ARG A 148 -9.95 -35.35 8.94
C ARG A 148 -10.92 -34.69 7.97
N ILE A 149 -10.43 -34.21 6.82
CA ILE A 149 -11.29 -33.59 5.81
C ILE A 149 -12.11 -34.69 5.12
N PRO A 150 -13.45 -34.55 5.02
CA PRO A 150 -14.29 -35.51 4.33
C PRO A 150 -13.81 -35.78 2.89
N PRO A 151 -13.81 -37.04 2.41
CA PRO A 151 -13.44 -37.37 1.03
C PRO A 151 -14.26 -36.61 -0.02
N THR A 152 -15.52 -36.30 0.29
CA THR A 152 -16.41 -35.48 -0.55
C THR A 152 -15.86 -34.07 -0.76
N THR A 153 -15.25 -33.47 0.26
CA THR A 153 -14.63 -32.13 0.20
C THR A 153 -13.24 -32.18 -0.46
N ARG A 154 -12.46 -33.23 -0.17
CA ARG A 154 -11.13 -33.41 -0.80
C ARG A 154 -11.22 -33.75 -2.28
N ALA A 155 -12.32 -34.38 -2.72
CA ALA A 155 -12.47 -34.90 -4.06
C ALA A 155 -11.26 -35.76 -4.49
N ARG A 156 -10.48 -35.31 -5.48
CA ARG A 156 -9.25 -35.97 -5.95
C ARG A 156 -7.97 -35.25 -5.51
N LEU A 157 -8.07 -34.34 -4.56
CA LEU A 157 -6.93 -33.59 -4.05
C LEU A 157 -6.13 -34.49 -3.11
N ASP A 158 -4.84 -34.62 -3.37
CA ASP A 158 -3.86 -35.27 -2.52
C ASP A 158 -3.16 -34.25 -1.60
N LEU A 159 -2.52 -34.77 -0.55
CA LEU A 159 -1.85 -33.93 0.45
C LEU A 159 -0.72 -33.08 -0.15
N SER A 160 0.05 -33.64 -1.10
CA SER A 160 1.17 -32.92 -1.71
C SER A 160 0.65 -31.71 -2.49
N SER A 161 -0.31 -31.92 -3.39
CA SER A 161 -0.92 -30.82 -4.16
C SER A 161 -1.60 -29.80 -3.26
N PHE A 162 -2.19 -30.22 -2.14
CA PHE A 162 -2.81 -29.29 -1.18
C PHE A 162 -1.77 -28.39 -0.50
N ASN A 163 -0.67 -28.97 -0.03
CA ASN A 163 0.42 -28.20 0.58
C ASN A 163 1.15 -27.31 -0.43
N GLU A 164 1.28 -27.73 -1.69
CA GLU A 164 1.78 -26.85 -2.77
C GLU A 164 0.93 -25.59 -2.95
N MET A 165 -0.41 -25.72 -2.90
CA MET A 165 -1.30 -24.56 -2.98
C MET A 165 -1.18 -23.65 -1.75
N ILE A 166 -0.94 -24.22 -0.56
CA ILE A 166 -0.68 -23.44 0.67
C ILE A 166 0.63 -22.67 0.55
N VAL A 167 1.69 -23.30 0.03
CA VAL A 167 2.98 -22.63 -0.21
C VAL A 167 2.80 -21.48 -1.19
N ALA A 168 2.14 -21.71 -2.33
CA ALA A 168 1.86 -20.66 -3.30
C ALA A 168 1.04 -19.50 -2.69
N LEU A 169 0.07 -19.80 -1.84
CA LEU A 169 -0.71 -18.76 -1.15
C LEU A 169 0.16 -17.94 -0.19
N ASN A 170 1.04 -18.60 0.57
CA ASN A 170 1.99 -17.92 1.45
C ASN A 170 2.98 -17.05 0.69
N GLU A 171 3.44 -17.50 -0.48
CA GLU A 171 4.29 -16.71 -1.38
C GLU A 171 3.55 -15.44 -1.84
N ALA A 172 2.30 -15.57 -2.31
CA ALA A 172 1.47 -14.44 -2.73
C ALA A 172 1.25 -13.43 -1.59
N ILE A 173 0.98 -13.91 -0.37
CA ILE A 173 0.83 -13.06 0.82
C ILE A 173 2.15 -12.35 1.14
N THR A 174 3.27 -13.09 1.10
CA THR A 174 4.59 -12.53 1.43
C THR A 174 4.99 -11.46 0.42
N GLU A 175 4.76 -11.69 -0.87
CA GLU A 175 5.00 -10.73 -1.95
C GLU A 175 4.13 -9.48 -1.77
N LYS A 176 2.83 -9.66 -1.55
CA LYS A 176 1.90 -8.55 -1.29
C LYS A 176 2.35 -7.70 -0.10
N MET A 177 2.70 -8.35 1.01
CA MET A 177 3.17 -7.65 2.21
C MET A 177 4.54 -6.97 2.00
N ALA A 178 5.45 -7.57 1.22
CA ALA A 178 6.74 -6.96 0.90
C ALA A 178 6.56 -5.70 0.06
N LEU A 179 5.69 -5.73 -0.95
CA LEU A 179 5.39 -4.58 -1.81
C LEU A 179 4.64 -3.47 -1.06
N LEU A 180 3.70 -3.82 -0.17
CA LEU A 180 3.00 -2.84 0.66
C LEU A 180 3.92 -2.13 1.66
N LYS A 181 4.99 -2.79 2.12
CA LYS A 181 6.01 -2.22 3.00
C LYS A 181 7.03 -1.33 2.28
N LYS A 182 7.24 -1.53 0.97
CA LYS A 182 8.19 -0.72 0.21
C LYS A 182 7.68 0.71 0.06
N PRO A 183 8.55 1.73 0.19
CA PRO A 183 8.16 3.10 -0.08
C PRO A 183 7.81 3.26 -1.57
N SER A 184 6.82 4.11 -1.87
CA SER A 184 6.26 4.28 -3.22
C SER A 184 7.32 4.67 -4.27
N GLN A 185 8.37 5.37 -3.84
CA GLN A 185 9.49 5.79 -4.70
C GLN A 185 10.30 4.60 -5.23
N GLN A 186 10.40 3.50 -4.46
CA GLN A 186 11.17 2.30 -4.82
C GLN A 186 10.36 1.27 -5.62
N LEU A 187 9.05 1.49 -5.77
CA LEU A 187 8.19 0.62 -6.57
C LEU A 187 8.30 0.98 -8.06
N ARG A 188 8.35 -0.05 -8.92
CA ARG A 188 8.22 0.08 -10.38
C ARG A 188 6.81 0.54 -10.75
N LYS A 189 6.62 1.00 -11.98
CA LYS A 189 5.32 1.52 -12.43
C LYS A 189 4.21 0.46 -12.30
N GLU A 190 4.51 -0.78 -12.69
CA GLU A 190 3.57 -1.90 -12.62
C GLU A 190 3.24 -2.26 -11.17
N GLU A 191 4.25 -2.26 -10.29
CA GLU A 191 4.07 -2.53 -8.86
C GLU A 191 3.24 -1.43 -8.18
N ARG A 192 3.39 -0.17 -8.60
CA ARG A 192 2.60 0.96 -8.07
C ARG A 192 1.12 0.83 -8.39
N GLU A 193 0.79 0.40 -9.61
CA GLU A 193 -0.61 0.17 -10.02
C GLU A 193 -1.24 -0.93 -9.17
N VAL A 194 -0.54 -2.05 -8.99
CA VAL A 194 -0.99 -3.17 -8.16
C VAL A 194 -1.15 -2.76 -6.68
N VAL A 195 -0.17 -2.05 -6.13
CA VAL A 195 -0.23 -1.56 -4.73
C VAL A 195 -1.35 -0.54 -4.55
N TYR A 196 -1.62 0.31 -5.53
CA TYR A 196 -2.75 1.24 -5.50
C TYR A 196 -4.08 0.49 -5.43
N VAL A 197 -4.27 -0.55 -6.26
CA VAL A 197 -5.47 -1.40 -6.23
C VAL A 197 -5.60 -2.07 -4.86
N TRP A 198 -4.54 -2.65 -4.31
CA TRP A 198 -4.60 -3.29 -2.99
C TRP A 198 -4.93 -2.32 -1.86
N ARG A 199 -4.41 -1.08 -1.91
CA ARG A 199 -4.77 -0.04 -0.95
C ARG A 199 -6.23 0.37 -1.07
N SER A 200 -6.74 0.49 -2.30
CA SER A 200 -8.16 0.74 -2.56
C SER A 200 -9.05 -0.40 -2.05
N GLN A 201 -8.65 -1.66 -2.23
CA GLN A 201 -9.38 -2.80 -1.67
C GLN A 201 -9.36 -2.84 -0.14
N ALA A 202 -8.28 -2.34 0.49
CA ALA A 202 -8.15 -2.32 1.95
C ALA A 202 -9.04 -1.26 2.64
N THR A 203 -9.63 -0.31 1.90
CA THR A 203 -10.61 0.64 2.44
C THR A 203 -12.00 0.02 2.57
N LEU A 204 -12.23 -1.18 1.99
CA LEU A 204 -13.46 -1.92 2.16
C LEU A 204 -13.65 -2.30 3.64
N PRO A 205 -14.81 -1.99 4.26
CA PRO A 205 -15.05 -2.22 5.69
C PRO A 205 -14.76 -3.66 6.14
N GLU A 206 -15.07 -4.64 5.30
CA GLU A 206 -14.92 -6.07 5.58
C GLU A 206 -13.47 -6.54 5.57
N LEU A 207 -12.59 -5.81 4.88
CA LEU A 207 -11.18 -6.12 4.70
C LEU A 207 -10.25 -5.24 5.55
N ARG A 208 -10.81 -4.24 6.25
CA ARG A 208 -10.04 -3.33 7.10
C ARG A 208 -9.23 -4.12 8.12
N ASN A 209 -7.94 -3.78 8.24
CA ASN A 209 -6.98 -4.39 9.17
C ASN A 209 -6.76 -5.91 8.99
N LYS A 210 -7.15 -6.50 7.85
CA LYS A 210 -6.92 -7.90 7.52
C LYS A 210 -5.90 -8.04 6.40
N VAL A 211 -5.11 -9.12 6.45
CA VAL A 211 -4.29 -9.52 5.29
C VAL A 211 -5.17 -10.41 4.41
N PHE A 212 -5.25 -10.07 3.13
CA PHE A 212 -6.12 -10.77 2.19
C PHE A 212 -5.47 -10.92 0.82
N VAL A 213 -5.91 -11.92 0.08
CA VAL A 213 -5.58 -12.11 -1.33
C VAL A 213 -6.88 -12.26 -2.12
N GLU A 214 -7.01 -11.56 -3.24
CA GLU A 214 -8.15 -11.75 -4.13
C GLU A 214 -8.00 -13.08 -4.89
N ASP A 215 -9.06 -13.90 -4.91
CA ASP A 215 -9.07 -15.20 -5.59
C ASP A 215 -8.74 -15.07 -7.08
N GLY A 216 -9.25 -14.02 -7.73
CA GLY A 216 -8.97 -13.73 -9.13
C GLY A 216 -7.49 -13.49 -9.42
N GLU A 217 -6.78 -12.81 -8.52
CA GLU A 217 -5.33 -12.57 -8.62
C GLU A 217 -4.55 -13.85 -8.34
N PHE A 218 -4.87 -14.53 -7.24
CA PHE A 218 -4.18 -15.75 -6.84
C PHE A 218 -4.29 -16.87 -7.89
N ARG A 219 -5.49 -17.04 -8.48
CA ARG A 219 -5.71 -18.04 -9.53
C ARG A 219 -4.91 -17.76 -10.79
N ARG A 220 -4.41 -16.53 -11.04
CA ARG A 220 -3.51 -16.26 -12.17
C ARG A 220 -2.12 -16.86 -11.93
N GLN A 221 -1.67 -16.92 -10.68
CA GLN A 221 -0.36 -17.44 -10.28
C GLN A 221 -0.31 -18.98 -10.25
N LEU A 222 -1.45 -19.64 -10.05
CA LEU A 222 -1.53 -21.11 -10.03
C LEU A 222 -1.37 -21.75 -11.42
N ARG A 223 -0.90 -23.01 -11.48
CA ARG A 223 -0.88 -23.81 -12.72
C ARG A 223 -2.30 -24.24 -13.12
N ALA A 224 -2.57 -24.51 -14.39
CA ALA A 224 -3.91 -24.85 -14.90
C ALA A 224 -4.61 -25.99 -14.11
N LYS A 225 -3.88 -27.06 -13.77
CA LYS A 225 -4.40 -28.16 -12.93
C LYS A 225 -4.76 -27.70 -11.51
N GLN A 226 -3.92 -26.87 -10.91
CA GLN A 226 -4.13 -26.29 -9.58
C GLN A 226 -5.29 -25.28 -9.58
N LYS A 227 -5.50 -24.50 -10.64
CA LYS A 227 -6.63 -23.54 -10.74
C LYS A 227 -8.01 -24.21 -10.60
N MET A 228 -8.15 -25.41 -11.17
CA MET A 228 -9.38 -26.20 -11.08
C MET A 228 -9.52 -26.84 -9.70
N ALA A 229 -8.42 -27.41 -9.18
CA ALA A 229 -8.40 -28.03 -7.86
C ALA A 229 -8.65 -26.99 -6.74
N TRP A 230 -8.12 -25.78 -6.89
CA TRP A 230 -8.25 -24.68 -5.94
C TRP A 230 -9.70 -24.34 -5.62
N THR A 231 -10.50 -24.06 -6.64
CA THR A 231 -11.91 -23.67 -6.45
C THR A 231 -12.77 -24.85 -6.03
N LYS A 232 -12.51 -26.05 -6.56
CA LYS A 232 -13.36 -27.22 -6.29
C LYS A 232 -13.06 -27.89 -4.96
N ALA A 233 -11.80 -27.90 -4.53
CA ALA A 233 -11.35 -28.64 -3.36
C ALA A 233 -10.43 -27.82 -2.44
N GLY A 234 -9.52 -27.01 -2.98
CA GLY A 234 -8.55 -26.24 -2.20
C GLY A 234 -9.19 -25.29 -1.18
N ILE A 235 -10.01 -24.34 -1.65
CA ILE A 235 -10.75 -23.41 -0.79
C ILE A 235 -11.65 -24.16 0.21
N PRO A 236 -12.52 -25.12 -0.21
CA PRO A 236 -13.31 -25.92 0.73
C PRO A 236 -12.49 -26.66 1.79
N CYS A 237 -11.33 -27.21 1.43
CA CYS A 237 -10.43 -27.90 2.36
C CYS A 237 -9.81 -26.93 3.37
N LEU A 238 -9.34 -25.76 2.93
CA LEU A 238 -8.81 -24.72 3.83
C LEU A 238 -9.88 -24.20 4.79
N ARG A 239 -11.11 -24.01 4.29
CA ARG A 239 -12.27 -23.63 5.11
C ARG A 239 -12.62 -24.70 6.14
N ALA A 240 -12.61 -25.98 5.74
CA ALA A 240 -12.88 -27.10 6.64
C ALA A 240 -11.85 -27.19 7.78
N LEU A 241 -10.60 -26.82 7.52
CA LEU A 241 -9.54 -26.73 8.51
C LEU A 241 -9.53 -25.41 9.31
N LYS A 242 -10.45 -24.47 9.02
CA LYS A 242 -10.52 -23.13 9.61
C LYS A 242 -9.21 -22.35 9.46
N MET A 243 -8.51 -22.56 8.35
CA MET A 243 -7.26 -21.87 8.03
C MET A 243 -7.50 -20.56 7.29
N ILE A 244 -8.66 -20.42 6.63
CA ILE A 244 -9.03 -19.20 5.89
C ILE A 244 -10.46 -18.78 6.24
N GLU A 245 -10.71 -17.49 6.09
CA GLU A 245 -12.02 -16.87 6.00
C GLU A 245 -12.24 -16.39 4.55
N GLU A 246 -13.47 -16.54 4.06
CA GLU A 246 -13.86 -16.10 2.72
C GLU A 246 -14.77 -14.89 2.84
N ILE A 247 -14.33 -13.78 2.25
CA ILE A 247 -15.07 -12.52 2.25
C ILE A 247 -15.48 -12.23 0.81
N ARG A 248 -16.78 -12.11 0.58
CA ARG A 248 -17.33 -11.79 -0.74
C ARG A 248 -17.79 -10.34 -0.72
N VAL A 249 -17.17 -9.52 -1.55
CA VAL A 249 -17.59 -8.13 -1.76
C VAL A 249 -17.93 -7.99 -3.24
N GLU A 250 -19.17 -7.62 -3.53
CA GLU A 250 -19.73 -7.52 -4.87
C GLU A 250 -19.52 -8.80 -5.72
N ARG A 251 -18.57 -8.77 -6.67
CA ARG A 251 -18.24 -9.87 -7.59
C ARG A 251 -16.87 -10.50 -7.30
N SER A 252 -16.17 -10.03 -6.28
CA SER A 252 -14.84 -10.51 -5.91
C SER A 252 -14.87 -11.38 -4.65
N LEU A 253 -14.05 -12.42 -4.65
CA LEU A 253 -13.82 -13.30 -3.51
C LEU A 253 -12.44 -13.01 -2.94
N TYR A 254 -12.39 -12.65 -1.67
CA TYR A 254 -11.17 -12.41 -0.92
C TYR A 254 -10.93 -13.54 0.07
N ILE A 255 -9.67 -13.97 0.14
CA ILE A 255 -9.20 -15.07 0.97
C ILE A 255 -8.35 -14.46 2.07
N VAL A 256 -8.82 -14.58 3.30
CA VAL A 256 -8.18 -14.04 4.50
C VAL A 256 -7.58 -15.20 5.29
N PRO A 257 -6.26 -15.27 5.46
CA PRO A 257 -5.63 -16.25 6.34
C PRO A 257 -6.05 -16.02 7.80
N ILE A 258 -6.53 -17.08 8.45
CA ILE A 258 -6.79 -17.08 9.89
C ILE A 258 -5.50 -17.56 10.56
N GLY A 259 -4.71 -16.62 11.07
CA GLY A 259 -3.59 -16.94 11.92
C GLY A 259 -4.05 -17.75 13.14
N LYS A 260 -3.37 -18.84 13.48
CA LYS A 260 -3.62 -19.50 14.77
C LYS A 260 -3.29 -18.49 15.86
N ARG A 261 -4.31 -18.05 16.62
CA ARG A 261 -4.07 -17.55 17.97
C ARG A 261 -3.41 -18.71 18.69
N SER A 262 -2.15 -18.55 19.07
CA SER A 262 -1.54 -19.42 20.07
C SER A 262 -2.50 -19.41 21.25
N ASN A 263 -3.22 -20.50 21.48
CA ASN A 263 -3.93 -20.72 22.74
C ASN A 263 -2.83 -20.81 23.81
N VAL A 264 -2.40 -19.66 24.30
CA VAL A 264 -1.94 -19.56 25.67
C VAL A 264 -3.23 -19.75 26.46
N PHE A 265 -3.46 -20.99 26.87
CA PHE A 265 -4.36 -21.28 27.96
C PHE A 265 -3.87 -20.43 29.14
N GLU A 266 -4.60 -19.38 29.48
CA GLU A 266 -4.73 -18.93 30.87
C GLU A 266 -5.26 -20.16 31.63
N GLY A 267 -4.34 -20.90 32.21
CA GLY A 267 -4.64 -21.86 33.26
C GLY A 267 -4.83 -21.07 34.54
N ASP A 268 -6.03 -20.54 34.74
CA ASP A 268 -6.57 -20.33 36.06
C ASP A 268 -7.19 -21.66 36.50
N TYR A 269 -6.51 -22.38 37.40
CA TYR A 269 -7.02 -23.10 38.58
C TYR A 269 -5.85 -23.74 39.32
#